data_AF-A0A7S2KSN1-F1
#
_entry.id   AF-A0A7S2KSN1-F1
#
_cell.length_a   1.000
_cell.length_b   1.000
_cell.length_c   1.000
_cell.angle_alpha   90.00
_cell.angle_beta   90.00
_cell.angle_gamma   90.00
#
_symmetry.space_group_name_H-M   'P 1'
#
loop_
_entity.id
_entity.type
_entity.pdbx_description
1 polymer ?
#
loop_
_entity_poly.entity_id
_entity_poly.type
_entity_poly.pdbx_seq_one_letter_code
_entity_poly.pdbx_strand_id
1 'polypeptide(L)'
;GDYDDAFRYLSKAAELGEVGAHYQLALFYHEGRGVEKDVKKVVYHWEQAAIGGHPRGRYNLGCEENNNGRIDRAMKHWVIAATLGCDDSLDALKVCFRGGLVTKEDFAAALRAHQAAVDAT
;
A
#
# COMPACT_ATOMS: atom_id res chain seq x y z
N GLY A 1 24.41 0.09 15.02
CA GLY A 1 24.73 -0.91 13.99
C GLY A 1 24.13 -0.50 12.66
N ASP A 2 24.38 -1.23 11.57
CA ASP A 2 23.95 -0.83 10.22
C ASP A 2 22.44 -0.51 10.13
N TYR A 3 21.60 -1.18 10.93
CA TYR A 3 20.17 -0.89 11.02
C TYR A 3 19.84 0.45 11.67
N ASP A 4 20.60 0.89 12.69
CA ASP A 4 20.35 2.18 13.36
C ASP A 4 20.65 3.34 12.43
N ASP A 5 21.75 3.25 11.68
CA ASP A 5 22.11 4.24 10.66
C ASP A 5 21.12 4.23 9.50
N ALA A 6 20.77 3.06 8.97
CA ALA A 6 19.76 2.95 7.92
C ALA A 6 18.41 3.54 8.36
N PHE A 7 17.96 3.24 9.58
CA PHE A 7 16.73 3.79 10.13
C PHE A 7 16.80 5.32 10.24
N ARG A 8 17.91 5.87 10.71
CA ARG A 8 18.14 7.32 10.79
C ARG A 8 18.12 7.99 9.42
N TYR A 9 18.81 7.43 8.42
CA TYR A 9 18.82 7.97 7.07
C TYR A 9 17.44 7.92 6.41
N LEU A 10 16.73 6.80 6.55
CA LEU A 10 15.37 6.65 6.04
C LEU A 10 14.40 7.60 6.74
N SER A 11 14.51 7.77 8.06
CA SER A 11 13.71 8.75 8.81
C SER A 11 13.93 10.16 8.26
N LYS A 12 15.19 10.52 7.97
CA LYS A 12 15.48 11.83 7.39
C LYS A 12 14.96 12.00 5.97
N ALA A 13 15.05 10.95 5.14
CA ALA A 13 14.51 10.97 3.79
C ALA A 13 12.97 11.11 3.79
N ALA A 14 12.29 10.41 4.71
CA ALA A 14 10.85 10.52 4.91
C ALA A 14 10.45 11.95 5.34
N GLU A 15 11.19 12.57 6.27
CA GLU A 15 10.98 14.00 6.63
C GLU A 15 11.12 14.96 5.45
N LEU A 16 11.95 14.60 4.47
CA LEU A 16 12.16 15.39 3.24
C LEU A 16 11.14 15.06 2.14
N GLY A 17 10.14 14.21 2.43
CA GLY A 17 9.07 13.84 1.50
C GLY A 17 9.43 12.70 0.55
N GLU A 18 10.51 11.95 0.80
CA GLU A 18 10.85 10.79 0.00
C GLU A 18 9.86 9.65 0.30
N VAL A 19 9.09 9.27 -0.72
CA VAL A 19 7.94 8.37 -0.60
C VAL A 19 8.37 6.92 -0.33
N GLY A 20 9.46 6.47 -0.96
CA GLY A 20 10.02 5.14 -0.75
C GLY A 20 10.51 4.92 0.69
N ALA A 21 10.97 5.97 1.35
CA ALA A 21 11.51 5.94 2.70
C ALA A 21 10.40 5.62 3.70
N HIS A 22 9.19 6.16 3.51
CA HIS A 22 8.04 5.74 4.28
C HIS A 22 7.77 4.24 4.13
N TYR A 23 7.80 3.70 2.91
CA TYR A 23 7.62 2.26 2.71
C TYR A 23 8.71 1.43 3.42
N GLN A 24 9.97 1.84 3.35
CA GLN A 24 11.07 1.15 4.04
C GLN A 24 10.96 1.24 5.57
N LEU A 25 10.60 2.40 6.12
CA LEU A 25 10.37 2.58 7.56
C LEU A 25 9.24 1.68 8.06
N ALA A 26 8.18 1.50 7.27
CA ALA A 26 7.13 0.53 7.58
C ALA A 26 7.69 -0.90 7.69
N LEU A 27 8.61 -1.31 6.82
CA LEU A 27 9.26 -2.63 6.91
C LEU A 27 10.14 -2.76 8.16
N PHE A 28 10.85 -1.70 8.56
CA PHE A 28 11.63 -1.68 9.80
C PHE A 28 10.74 -1.95 11.02
N TYR A 29 9.62 -1.26 11.14
CA TYR A 29 8.65 -1.48 12.22
C TYR A 29 7.87 -2.80 12.10
N HIS A 30 7.64 -3.32 10.90
CA HIS A 30 6.97 -4.60 10.72
C HIS A 30 7.88 -5.76 11.18
N GLU A 31 9.14 -5.71 10.77
CA GLU A 31 10.09 -6.79 10.99
C GLU A 31 10.86 -6.67 12.31
N GLY A 32 10.88 -5.48 12.91
CA GLY A 32 11.65 -5.19 14.12
C GLY A 32 13.15 -5.04 13.85
N ARG A 33 13.52 -4.51 12.68
CA ARG A 33 14.93 -4.35 12.26
C ARG A 33 15.52 -3.11 12.93
N GLY A 34 16.30 -3.28 14.00
CA GLY A 34 16.91 -2.15 14.73
C GLY A 34 15.92 -1.24 15.47
N VAL A 35 14.62 -1.56 15.44
CA VAL A 35 13.55 -0.88 16.17
C VAL A 35 12.56 -1.91 16.71
N GLU A 36 11.83 -1.57 17.77
CA GLU A 36 10.73 -2.41 18.26
C GLU A 36 9.61 -2.49 17.21
N LYS A 37 8.96 -3.65 17.12
CA LYS A 37 7.82 -3.82 16.23
C LYS A 37 6.65 -2.95 16.68
N ASP A 38 6.06 -2.21 15.75
CA ASP A 38 4.95 -1.32 16.05
C ASP A 38 3.97 -1.23 14.88
N VAL A 39 2.86 -1.97 15.00
CA VAL A 39 1.82 -2.04 13.96
C VAL A 39 1.23 -0.66 13.65
N LYS A 40 1.07 0.22 14.65
CA LYS A 40 0.50 1.56 14.41
C LYS A 40 1.44 2.39 13.54
N LYS A 41 2.75 2.29 13.78
CA LYS A 41 3.75 2.96 12.94
C LYS A 41 3.86 2.34 11.55
N VAL A 42 3.71 1.02 11.43
CA VAL A 42 3.64 0.37 10.12
C VAL A 42 2.51 0.97 9.28
N VAL A 43 1.29 1.04 9.84
CA VAL A 43 0.12 1.60 9.14
C VAL A 43 0.34 3.07 8.81
N TYR A 44 0.81 3.88 9.76
CA TYR A 44 1.12 5.29 9.51
C TYR A 44 2.09 5.47 8.33
N HIS A 45 3.18 4.71 8.29
CA HIS A 45 4.16 4.82 7.21
C HIS A 45 3.61 4.30 5.88
N TRP A 46 2.78 3.24 5.87
CA TRP A 46 2.07 2.83 4.65
C TRP A 46 1.08 3.88 4.17
N GLU A 47 0.37 4.57 5.05
CA GLU A 47 -0.52 5.70 4.68
C GLU A 47 0.27 6.84 4.02
N GLN A 48 1.41 7.23 4.58
CA GLN A 48 2.26 8.26 3.98
C GLN A 48 2.80 7.82 2.61
N ALA A 49 3.27 6.57 2.50
CA ALA A 49 3.72 6.02 1.23
C ALA A 49 2.56 5.98 0.21
N ALA A 50 1.36 5.58 0.64
CA ALA A 50 0.15 5.55 -0.17
C ALA A 50 -0.28 6.95 -0.66
N ILE A 51 -0.21 7.97 0.19
CA ILE A 51 -0.47 9.38 -0.16
C ILE A 51 0.53 9.86 -1.20
N GLY A 52 1.82 9.50 -1.04
CA GLY A 52 2.89 9.80 -1.99
C GLY A 52 2.87 8.99 -3.28
N GLY A 53 1.90 8.09 -3.49
CA GLY A 53 1.80 7.29 -4.71
C GLY A 53 2.70 6.04 -4.74
N HIS A 54 3.18 5.56 -3.60
CA HIS A 54 3.95 4.30 -3.54
C HIS A 54 3.04 3.10 -3.81
N PRO A 55 3.25 2.31 -4.88
CA PRO A 55 2.33 1.25 -5.28
C PRO A 55 2.21 0.16 -4.19
N ARG A 56 3.34 -0.32 -3.66
CA ARG A 56 3.35 -1.34 -2.60
C ARG A 56 2.86 -0.83 -1.24
N GLY A 57 3.05 0.46 -0.96
CA GLY A 57 2.52 1.06 0.27
C GLY A 57 0.99 1.09 0.24
N ARG A 58 0.45 1.49 -0.91
CA ARG A 58 -1.00 1.47 -1.19
C ARG A 58 -1.57 0.05 -1.11
N TYR A 59 -0.91 -0.94 -1.73
CA TYR A 59 -1.33 -2.35 -1.68
C TYR A 59 -1.42 -2.88 -0.24
N ASN A 60 -0.37 -2.67 0.55
CA ASN A 60 -0.31 -3.16 1.93
C ASN A 60 -1.40 -2.53 2.81
N LEU A 61 -1.74 -1.25 2.59
CA LEU A 61 -2.86 -0.62 3.27
C LEU A 61 -4.20 -1.27 2.88
N GLY A 62 -4.34 -1.70 1.63
CA GLY A 62 -5.50 -2.49 1.21
C GLY A 62 -5.60 -3.84 1.92
N CYS A 63 -4.46 -4.52 2.09
CA CYS A 63 -4.41 -5.77 2.85
C CYS A 63 -4.77 -5.58 4.34
N GLU A 64 -4.33 -4.48 4.97
CA GLU A 64 -4.71 -4.12 6.33
C GLU A 64 -6.22 -3.93 6.47
N GLU A 65 -6.80 -3.15 5.57
CA GLU A 65 -8.23 -2.87 5.54
C GLU A 65 -9.04 -4.17 5.36
N ASN A 66 -8.56 -5.07 4.50
CA ASN A 66 -9.17 -6.39 4.30
C ASN A 66 -9.09 -7.27 5.56
N ASN A 67 -7.93 -7.30 6.22
CA ASN A 67 -7.75 -8.06 7.46
C ASN A 67 -8.68 -7.57 8.59
N ASN A 68 -9.05 -6.29 8.56
CA ASN A 68 -10.04 -5.70 9.45
C ASN A 68 -11.49 -5.87 9.00
N GLY A 69 -11.74 -6.66 7.95
CA GLY A 69 -13.07 -6.92 7.40
C GLY A 69 -13.67 -5.75 6.60
N ARG A 70 -12.87 -4.73 6.27
CA ARG A 70 -13.31 -3.52 5.55
C ARG A 70 -13.01 -3.65 4.06
N ILE A 71 -13.60 -4.68 3.43
CA ILE A 71 -13.34 -5.05 2.04
C ILE A 71 -13.56 -3.88 1.06
N ASP A 72 -14.58 -3.04 1.27
CA ASP A 72 -14.84 -1.89 0.40
C ASP A 72 -13.69 -0.88 0.37
N ARG A 73 -12.99 -0.72 1.50
CA ARG A 73 -11.80 0.14 1.59
C ARG A 73 -10.59 -0.55 0.98
N ALA A 74 -10.40 -1.83 1.28
CA ALA A 74 -9.34 -2.65 0.71
C ALA A 74 -9.34 -2.60 -0.82
N MET A 75 -10.51 -2.77 -1.42
CA MET A 75 -10.71 -2.68 -2.86
C MET A 75 -10.22 -1.35 -3.41
N LYS A 76 -10.65 -0.22 -2.84
CA LYS A 76 -10.19 1.12 -3.29
C LYS A 76 -8.68 1.25 -3.26
N HIS A 77 -8.03 0.74 -2.22
CA HIS A 77 -6.56 0.73 -2.13
C HIS A 77 -5.93 -0.14 -3.22
N TRP A 78 -6.41 -1.36 -3.43
CA TRP A 78 -5.88 -2.26 -4.46
C TRP A 78 -6.11 -1.73 -5.88
N VAL A 79 -7.23 -1.08 -6.16
CA VAL A 79 -7.45 -0.39 -7.44
C VAL A 79 -6.36 0.62 -7.69
N ILE A 80 -6.15 1.54 -6.74
CA ILE A 80 -5.16 2.60 -6.90
C ILE A 80 -3.74 2.02 -6.94
N ALA A 81 -3.44 0.99 -6.15
CA ALA A 81 -2.15 0.34 -6.20
C ALA A 81 -1.90 -0.31 -7.57
N ALA A 82 -2.91 -0.92 -8.19
CA ALA A 82 -2.83 -1.43 -9.55
C ALA A 82 -2.60 -0.30 -10.56
N THR A 83 -3.25 0.87 -10.43
CA THR A 83 -3.00 2.06 -11.29
C THR A 83 -1.58 2.57 -11.20
N LEU A 84 -0.93 2.34 -10.06
CA LEU A 84 0.46 2.70 -9.83
C LEU A 84 1.44 1.57 -10.26
N GLY A 85 0.95 0.49 -10.89
CA GLY A 85 1.78 -0.62 -11.39
C GLY A 85 2.06 -1.73 -10.37
N CYS A 86 1.23 -1.90 -9.33
CA CYS A 86 1.36 -3.02 -8.40
C CYS A 86 0.62 -4.26 -8.90
N ASP A 87 1.36 -5.21 -9.48
CA ASP A 87 0.80 -6.47 -9.99
C ASP A 87 0.11 -7.31 -8.89
N ASP A 88 0.65 -7.33 -7.68
CA ASP A 88 0.06 -8.03 -6.52
C ASP A 88 -1.39 -7.56 -6.24
N SER A 89 -1.68 -6.29 -6.55
CA SER A 89 -3.01 -5.72 -6.34
C SER A 89 -4.03 -6.26 -7.34
N LEU A 90 -3.62 -6.52 -8.60
CA LEU A 90 -4.50 -7.13 -9.59
C LEU A 90 -4.91 -8.55 -9.17
N ASP A 91 -3.98 -9.30 -8.57
CA ASP A 91 -4.27 -10.65 -8.10
C ASP A 91 -5.20 -10.64 -6.88
N ALA A 92 -5.03 -9.71 -5.94
CA ALA A 92 -5.98 -9.51 -4.84
C ALA A 92 -7.40 -9.18 -5.36
N LEU A 93 -7.52 -8.30 -6.35
CA LEU A 93 -8.81 -7.96 -6.98
C LEU A 93 -9.45 -9.18 -7.67
N LYS A 94 -8.66 -10.00 -8.38
CA LYS A 94 -9.16 -11.24 -9.02
C LYS A 94 -9.65 -12.25 -7.99
N VAL A 95 -8.97 -12.39 -6.85
CA VAL A 95 -9.38 -13.30 -5.77
C VAL A 95 -10.72 -12.87 -5.19
N CYS A 96 -10.91 -11.58 -4.92
CA CYS A 96 -12.17 -11.05 -4.41
C CYS A 96 -13.33 -11.29 -5.38
N PHE A 97 -13.09 -11.08 -6.68
CA PHE A 97 -14.07 -11.33 -7.73
C PHE A 97 -14.47 -12.81 -7.81
N ARG A 98 -13.49 -13.73 -7.80
CA ARG A 98 -13.74 -15.18 -7.83
C ARG A 98 -14.47 -15.68 -6.59
N GLY A 99 -14.24 -15.05 -5.44
CA GLY A 99 -14.91 -15.36 -4.18
C GLY A 99 -16.35 -14.85 -4.08
N GLY A 100 -16.85 -14.10 -5.08
CA GLY A 100 -18.18 -13.49 -5.03
C GLY A 100 -18.32 -12.38 -3.99
N LEU A 101 -17.20 -11.88 -3.46
CA LEU A 101 -17.15 -10.84 -2.44
C LEU A 101 -17.37 -9.43 -3.02
N VAL A 102 -17.30 -9.30 -4.34
CA VAL A 102 -17.49 -8.05 -5.09
C VAL A 102 -18.21 -8.35 -6.40
N THR A 103 -19.00 -7.38 -6.90
CA THR A 103 -19.74 -7.59 -8.14
C THR A 103 -18.85 -7.38 -9.38
N LYS A 104 -19.38 -7.78 -10.54
CA LYS A 104 -18.75 -7.45 -11.83
C LYS A 104 -18.66 -5.95 -12.05
N GLU A 105 -19.63 -5.17 -11.56
CA GLU A 105 -19.60 -3.71 -11.68
C GLU A 105 -18.46 -3.10 -10.85
N ASP A 106 -18.26 -3.54 -9.61
CA ASP A 106 -17.19 -3.04 -8.74
C ASP A 106 -15.81 -3.30 -9.35
N PHE A 107 -15.61 -4.51 -9.88
CA PHE A 107 -14.38 -4.90 -10.57
C PHE A 107 -14.17 -4.15 -11.90
N ALA A 108 -15.25 -3.89 -12.66
CA ALA A 108 -15.16 -3.11 -13.89
C ALA A 108 -14.90 -1.62 -13.62
N ALA A 109 -15.48 -1.06 -12.56
CA ALA A 109 -15.23 0.33 -12.15
C ALA A 109 -13.78 0.53 -11.71
N ALA A 110 -13.24 -0.43 -10.95
CA ALA A 110 -11.82 -0.52 -10.59
C ALA A 110 -10.90 -0.44 -11.82
N LEU A 111 -11.15 -1.30 -12.82
CA LEU A 111 -10.36 -1.34 -14.05
C LEU A 111 -10.51 -0.08 -14.92
N ARG A 112 -11.71 0.51 -14.97
CA ARG A 112 -11.92 1.77 -15.70
C ARG A 112 -11.18 2.94 -15.07
N ALA A 113 -11.18 3.03 -13.74
CA ALA A 113 -10.42 4.04 -13.01
C ALA A 113 -8.90 3.87 -13.24
N HIS A 114 -8.43 2.61 -13.33
CA HIS A 114 -7.07 2.29 -13.74
C HIS A 114 -6.72 2.80 -15.14
N GLN A 115 -7.55 2.46 -16.13
CA GLN A 115 -7.32 2.88 -17.51
C GLN A 115 -7.32 4.41 -17.65
N ALA A 116 -8.27 5.10 -17.01
CA ALA A 116 -8.36 6.56 -17.06
C ALA A 116 -7.18 7.28 -16.38
N ALA A 117 -6.61 6.70 -15.31
CA ALA A 117 -5.43 7.26 -14.65
C ALA A 117 -4.15 7.11 -15.49
N VAL A 118 -4.02 5.99 -16.21
CA VAL A 118 -2.91 5.72 -17.13
C VAL A 118 -3.01 6.57 -18.40
N ASP A 119 -4.22 6.81 -18.90
CA ASP A 119 -4.45 7.60 -20.11
C ASP A 119 -4.31 9.13 -19.86
N ALA A 120 -4.22 9.56 -18.59
CA ALA A 120 -4.09 10.97 -18.19
C ALA A 120 -2.63 11.40 -17.90
N THR A 121 -1.65 10.51 -18.10
CA THR A 121 -0.20 10.76 -17.95
C THR A 121 0.52 10.66 -19.27
#